data_AF-A0A818DK31-F1
#
_entry.id   AF-A0A818DK31-F1
#
_cell.length_a   1.000
_cell.length_b   1.000
_cell.length_c   1.000
_cell.angle_alpha   90.00
_cell.angle_beta   90.00
_cell.angle_gamma   90.00
#
_symmetry.space_group_name_H-M   'P 1'
#
loop_
_entity.id
_entity.type
_entity.pdbx_description
1 polymer ?
#
loop_
_entity_poly.entity_id
_entity_poly.type
_entity_poly.pdbx_seq_one_letter_code
_entity_poly.pdbx_strand_id
1 'polypeptide(L)'
;MDTYDHYGMNYLQNDNRGSQNDVSLYIENFSKKMPPNRYLPNESCRVCGFEKTTGRNFGVITCSTCKAFFRRNGRIGSSLPPCRFGGQCPINERTRRQCPSCRLVKCFAVGMQKDLIRTEEERAARLELVKVNRLQRYDKSNRKKPADSNETVCSNNKSTTQILSSNDWIQLKNIRSAYEHFCLYPILRSEEDREEYLNAQPIKCRLKEHSFVNALNARLLSLVAFFRATIPMFSTELNIYDQQWLVRTNLRYLFTFSSMDLMNISGNQLYFDENRACHNVHLYVYGPDLIKRERNLIQKLNDSIGCDTIISKIMQIILFLSPCLATNYLPTTSIYQPSLETILHIIHSQEQYTQVIWTYLIYRYGELDAHKLFMIIVGQVLQQQIYGVDVDKKLIGTQPFGNLIYSILTTFSMD
;
A
#
# COMPACT_ATOMS: atom_id res chain seq x y z
N MET A 1 48.19 11.72 38.22
CA MET A 1 46.91 11.04 37.92
C MET A 1 46.01 12.05 37.20
N ASP A 2 46.54 12.76 36.20
CA ASP A 2 46.82 12.33 34.81
C ASP A 2 45.53 12.41 33.98
N THR A 3 45.35 13.22 32.94
CA THR A 3 46.05 14.32 32.24
C THR A 3 44.97 14.91 31.31
N TYR A 4 44.67 16.21 31.29
CA TYR A 4 45.26 17.26 30.42
C TYR A 4 45.29 16.96 28.90
N ASP A 5 44.53 17.80 28.15
CA ASP A 5 44.83 18.52 26.90
C ASP A 5 45.67 17.88 25.76
N HIS A 6 45.23 18.03 24.50
CA HIS A 6 45.77 19.10 23.62
C HIS A 6 45.04 19.28 22.28
N TYR A 7 44.90 20.56 21.91
CA TYR A 7 44.63 21.12 20.58
C TYR A 7 45.87 21.04 19.64
N GLY A 8 45.68 21.22 18.33
CA GLY A 8 46.70 21.73 17.39
C GLY A 8 46.75 20.96 16.05
N MET A 9 46.26 21.50 14.92
CA MET A 9 46.76 22.57 14.04
C MET A 9 47.78 22.13 12.97
N ASN A 10 47.43 22.47 11.71
CA ASN A 10 48.26 22.91 10.56
C ASN A 10 48.89 21.91 9.55
N TYR A 11 48.40 22.07 8.30
CA TYR A 11 49.07 22.30 7.01
C TYR A 11 50.46 21.69 6.71
N LEU A 12 50.56 21.05 5.52
CA LEU A 12 51.61 21.15 4.48
C LEU A 12 51.13 20.31 3.26
N GLN A 13 50.62 20.92 2.18
CA GLN A 13 51.29 21.27 0.91
C GLN A 13 51.90 20.11 0.07
N ASN A 14 51.29 19.94 -1.11
CA ASN A 14 51.79 19.56 -2.44
C ASN A 14 52.62 18.28 -2.65
N ASP A 15 52.17 17.42 -3.58
CA ASP A 15 52.73 17.44 -4.94
C ASP A 15 51.92 16.67 -6.00
N ASN A 16 51.99 17.20 -7.22
CA ASN A 16 51.42 16.68 -8.47
C ASN A 16 52.02 15.33 -8.90
N ARG A 17 51.18 14.42 -9.40
CA ARG A 17 51.36 13.69 -10.68
C ARG A 17 50.12 12.85 -11.02
N GLY A 18 49.64 13.01 -12.25
CA GLY A 18 48.35 12.51 -12.70
C GLY A 18 48.27 11.00 -12.94
N SER A 19 47.03 10.51 -12.98
CA SER A 19 46.59 9.46 -13.89
C SER A 19 45.07 9.55 -14.00
N GLN A 20 44.59 9.51 -15.24
CA GLN A 20 43.18 9.36 -15.57
C GLN A 20 42.65 8.03 -15.02
N ASN A 21 41.33 8.00 -14.79
CA ASN A 21 40.50 6.86 -14.36
C ASN A 21 40.34 6.72 -12.85
N ASP A 22 39.30 7.36 -12.29
CA ASP A 22 38.40 6.73 -11.31
C ASP A 22 37.26 7.67 -10.88
N VAL A 23 36.33 7.95 -11.80
CA VAL A 23 35.03 8.55 -11.45
C VAL A 23 33.95 7.46 -11.25
N SER A 24 34.26 6.21 -11.61
CA SER A 24 33.30 5.09 -11.54
C SER A 24 33.05 4.56 -10.13
N LEU A 25 34.03 4.69 -9.22
CA LEU A 25 33.93 4.14 -7.86
C LEU A 25 33.19 5.05 -6.85
N TYR A 26 33.00 6.34 -7.18
CA TYR A 26 32.21 7.24 -6.34
C TYR A 26 30.71 7.31 -6.74
N ILE A 27 30.33 6.82 -7.93
CA ILE A 27 28.94 6.85 -8.42
C ILE A 27 28.14 5.62 -7.95
N GLU A 28 28.78 4.46 -7.76
CA GLU A 28 28.07 3.23 -7.36
C GLU A 28 27.56 3.25 -5.91
N ASN A 29 28.14 4.08 -5.04
CA ASN A 29 27.77 4.12 -3.62
C ASN A 29 26.66 5.13 -3.25
N PHE A 30 26.07 5.85 -4.22
CA PHE A 30 24.95 6.77 -3.96
C PHE A 30 23.59 6.35 -4.55
N SER A 31 23.52 5.30 -5.38
CA SER A 31 22.25 4.83 -5.98
C SER A 31 21.43 3.87 -5.09
N LYS A 32 21.96 3.44 -3.95
CA LYS A 32 21.22 2.63 -2.95
C LYS A 32 20.78 3.50 -1.77
N LYS A 33 19.72 4.29 -1.97
CA LYS A 33 18.77 4.79 -0.95
C LYS A 33 17.95 5.95 -1.53
N MET A 34 16.81 5.69 -2.17
CA MET A 34 15.68 6.64 -2.13
C MET A 34 14.32 5.91 -2.24
N PRO A 35 13.39 6.12 -1.29
CA PRO A 35 12.05 5.53 -1.28
C PRO A 35 11.06 6.27 -2.21
N PRO A 36 9.94 5.63 -2.60
CA PRO A 36 8.92 6.26 -3.43
C PRO A 36 8.23 7.40 -2.65
N ASN A 37 8.18 8.55 -3.32
CA ASN A 37 7.30 9.70 -3.11
C ASN A 37 6.51 9.81 -1.78
N ARG A 38 7.20 10.08 -0.67
CA ARG A 38 6.59 10.65 0.54
C ARG A 38 6.32 12.14 0.28
N TYR A 39 5.10 12.60 0.53
CA TYR A 39 4.84 14.03 0.74
C TYR A 39 5.49 14.39 2.07
N LEU A 40 6.59 15.14 2.04
CA LEU A 40 7.26 15.66 3.22
C LEU A 40 6.70 17.08 3.45
N PRO A 41 5.88 17.32 4.49
CA PRO A 41 5.47 18.67 4.83
C PRO A 41 6.72 19.49 5.14
N ASN A 42 6.79 20.72 4.61
CA ASN A 42 7.87 21.70 4.79
C ASN A 42 9.14 21.54 3.94
N GLU A 43 9.18 20.65 2.94
CA GLU A 43 10.32 20.61 2.01
C GLU A 43 10.14 21.57 0.82
N SER A 44 11.13 22.43 0.61
CA SER A 44 11.18 23.37 -0.51
C SER A 44 11.61 22.71 -1.82
N CYS A 45 11.08 23.21 -2.94
CA CYS A 45 11.42 22.72 -4.28
C CYS A 45 12.92 22.85 -4.54
N ARG A 46 13.63 21.72 -4.73
CA ARG A 46 15.09 21.71 -4.93
C ARG A 46 15.57 22.51 -6.14
N VAL A 47 14.67 22.79 -7.10
CA VAL A 47 14.97 23.61 -8.29
C VAL A 47 14.82 25.11 -8.05
N CYS A 48 13.79 25.55 -7.32
CA CYS A 48 13.43 26.98 -7.25
C CYS A 48 13.10 27.51 -5.84
N GLY A 49 13.23 26.70 -4.80
CA GLY A 49 12.98 27.09 -3.41
C GLY A 49 11.51 27.22 -3.00
N PHE A 50 10.54 27.09 -3.92
CA PHE A 50 9.12 27.22 -3.59
C PHE A 50 8.68 26.17 -2.55
N GLU A 51 8.09 26.63 -1.44
CA GLU A 51 7.74 25.81 -0.27
C GLU A 51 6.61 24.81 -0.53
N LYS A 52 5.65 25.16 -1.39
CA LYS A 52 4.52 24.25 -1.70
C LYS A 52 4.94 23.23 -2.76
N THR A 53 5.47 22.10 -2.30
CA THR A 53 5.84 20.96 -3.14
C THR A 53 4.71 19.93 -3.22
N THR A 54 4.76 19.06 -4.22
CA THR A 54 3.74 18.00 -4.44
C THR A 54 4.34 16.60 -4.25
N GLY A 55 5.47 16.50 -3.53
CA GLY A 55 6.29 15.29 -3.42
C GLY A 55 7.45 15.20 -4.44
N ARG A 56 8.10 14.02 -4.50
CA ARG A 56 9.11 13.66 -5.50
C ARG A 56 8.48 13.55 -6.89
N ASN A 57 8.95 14.36 -7.83
CA ASN A 57 8.64 14.21 -9.24
C ASN A 57 9.94 13.97 -10.01
N PHE A 58 9.97 12.91 -10.81
CA PHE A 58 11.14 12.52 -11.59
C PHE A 58 12.41 12.34 -10.73
N GLY A 59 12.28 11.74 -9.54
CA GLY A 59 13.38 11.47 -8.61
C GLY A 59 13.63 12.54 -7.54
N VAL A 60 13.10 13.76 -7.70
CA VAL A 60 13.45 14.92 -6.84
C VAL A 60 12.22 15.65 -6.31
N ILE A 61 12.29 16.14 -5.06
CA ILE A 61 11.25 16.99 -4.46
C ILE A 61 11.14 18.32 -5.24
N THR A 62 9.98 18.53 -5.85
CA THR A 62 9.74 19.67 -6.72
C THR A 62 8.31 20.18 -6.62
N CYS A 63 8.12 21.46 -6.93
CA CYS A 63 6.78 22.04 -7.07
C CYS A 63 6.12 21.65 -8.39
N SER A 64 4.79 21.81 -8.46
CA SER A 64 3.98 21.51 -9.65
C SER A 64 4.49 22.20 -10.92
N THR A 65 5.00 23.43 -10.79
CA THR A 65 5.54 24.21 -11.90
C THR A 65 6.85 23.62 -12.44
N CYS A 66 7.78 23.22 -11.57
CA CYS A 66 9.04 22.60 -11.99
C CYS A 66 8.82 21.18 -12.54
N LYS A 67 7.89 20.42 -11.95
CA LYS A 67 7.40 19.14 -12.51
C LYS A 67 6.92 19.31 -13.95
N ALA A 68 6.01 20.25 -14.20
CA ALA A 68 5.43 20.45 -15.54
C ALA A 68 6.45 21.00 -16.54
N PHE A 69 7.42 21.79 -16.08
CA PHE A 69 8.52 22.28 -16.91
C PHE A 69 9.45 21.14 -17.33
N PHE A 70 9.89 20.30 -16.38
CA PHE A 70 10.80 19.19 -16.66
C PHE A 70 10.17 18.13 -17.56
N ARG A 71 8.88 17.81 -17.36
CA ARG A 71 8.14 16.89 -18.25
C ARG A 71 8.14 17.32 -19.72
N ARG A 72 8.11 18.65 -19.98
CA ARG A 72 8.07 19.21 -21.34
C ARG A 72 9.45 19.29 -21.99
N ASN A 73 10.50 19.54 -21.20
CA ASN A 73 11.82 19.90 -21.73
C ASN A 73 12.92 18.88 -21.43
N GLY A 74 12.70 17.94 -20.50
CA GLY A 74 13.71 16.97 -20.04
C GLY A 74 14.19 15.99 -21.11
N ARG A 75 13.43 15.81 -22.19
CA ARG A 75 13.83 14.98 -23.35
C ARG A 75 14.43 15.79 -24.51
N ILE A 76 14.15 17.09 -24.57
CA ILE A 76 14.39 17.94 -25.74
C ILE A 76 15.55 18.93 -25.46
N GLY A 77 16.48 18.56 -24.57
CA GLY A 77 17.41 19.49 -23.92
C GLY A 77 18.22 20.41 -24.85
N SER A 78 18.46 20.00 -26.11
CA SER A 78 19.16 20.75 -27.14
C SER A 78 18.31 21.79 -27.89
N SER A 79 16.98 21.80 -27.76
CA SER A 79 16.10 22.74 -28.49
C SER A 79 15.67 23.97 -27.68
N LEU A 80 16.13 24.11 -26.43
CA LEU A 80 15.84 25.30 -25.63
C LEU A 80 16.69 26.48 -26.09
N PRO A 81 16.14 27.71 -26.11
CA PRO A 81 16.93 28.91 -26.40
C PRO A 81 18.16 29.00 -25.47
N PRO A 82 19.35 29.32 -26.01
CA PRO A 82 20.56 29.42 -25.20
C PRO A 82 20.42 30.52 -24.15
N CYS A 83 21.14 30.37 -23.04
CA CYS A 83 21.17 31.38 -22.00
C CYS A 83 21.76 32.69 -22.53
N ARG A 84 21.08 33.82 -22.29
CA ARG A 84 21.53 35.16 -22.68
C ARG A 84 22.46 35.83 -21.66
N PHE A 85 22.68 35.19 -20.50
CA PHE A 85 23.38 35.76 -19.34
C PHE A 85 24.50 34.85 -18.83
N GLY A 86 25.23 34.20 -19.74
CA GLY A 86 26.45 33.45 -19.39
C GLY A 86 26.23 32.11 -18.66
N GLY A 87 25.02 31.54 -18.68
CA GLY A 87 24.76 30.19 -18.18
C GLY A 87 24.60 30.05 -16.66
N GLN A 88 24.68 31.14 -15.90
CA GLN A 88 24.65 31.13 -14.43
C GLN A 88 23.43 31.86 -13.81
N CYS A 89 22.29 31.91 -14.52
CA CYS A 89 21.11 32.62 -14.01
C CYS A 89 20.60 32.03 -12.68
N PRO A 90 20.33 32.86 -11.65
CA PRO A 90 19.76 32.39 -10.39
C PRO A 90 18.33 31.88 -10.60
N ILE A 91 18.03 30.69 -10.08
CA ILE A 91 16.70 30.06 -10.20
C ILE A 91 16.01 30.05 -8.83
N ASN A 92 15.04 30.95 -8.64
CA ASN A 92 14.14 30.99 -7.49
C ASN A 92 12.67 31.09 -7.94
N GLU A 93 11.73 31.18 -7.00
CA GLU A 93 10.30 31.24 -7.31
C GLU A 93 9.94 32.35 -8.32
N ARG A 94 10.57 33.52 -8.19
CA ARG A 94 10.32 34.71 -9.01
C ARG A 94 11.08 34.65 -10.34
N THR A 95 12.34 34.20 -10.34
CA THR A 95 13.23 34.25 -11.51
C THR A 95 13.21 32.99 -12.39
N ARG A 96 12.63 31.87 -11.93
CA ARG A 96 12.58 30.58 -12.67
C ARG A 96 11.91 30.63 -14.05
N ARG A 97 11.29 31.74 -14.45
CA ARG A 97 10.71 31.92 -15.79
C ARG A 97 11.63 32.69 -16.75
N GLN A 98 12.65 33.38 -16.24
CA GLN A 98 13.50 34.29 -17.01
C GLN A 98 14.50 33.55 -17.92
N CYS A 99 15.01 32.38 -17.50
CA CYS A 99 15.92 31.58 -18.30
C CYS A 99 15.55 30.09 -18.29
N PRO A 100 14.87 29.59 -19.33
CA PRO A 100 14.55 28.17 -19.46
C PRO A 100 15.78 27.26 -19.52
N SER A 101 16.85 27.70 -20.18
CA SER A 101 18.10 26.94 -20.31
C SER A 101 18.75 26.67 -18.95
N CYS A 102 19.05 27.72 -18.16
CA CYS A 102 19.61 27.55 -16.81
C CYS A 102 18.66 26.80 -15.87
N ARG A 103 17.34 26.97 -16.04
CA ARG A 103 16.36 26.19 -15.26
C ARG A 103 16.44 24.70 -15.57
N LEU A 104 16.56 24.31 -16.85
CA LEU A 104 16.68 22.91 -17.23
C LEU A 104 18.00 22.31 -16.74
N VAL A 105 19.10 23.04 -16.86
CA VAL A 105 20.40 22.65 -16.29
C VAL A 105 20.27 22.43 -14.78
N LYS A 106 19.60 23.34 -14.06
CA LYS A 106 19.35 23.17 -12.62
C LYS A 106 18.48 21.95 -12.31
N CYS A 107 17.47 21.63 -13.11
CA CYS A 107 16.65 20.42 -12.94
C CYS A 107 17.51 19.14 -12.98
N PHE A 108 18.41 19.02 -13.95
CA PHE A 108 19.32 17.87 -14.02
C PHE A 108 20.35 17.89 -12.90
N ALA A 109 20.91 19.06 -12.57
CA ALA A 109 21.88 19.20 -11.49
C ALA A 109 21.33 18.79 -10.12
N VAL A 110 20.02 18.92 -9.88
CA VAL A 110 19.39 18.46 -8.63
C VAL A 110 18.95 16.99 -8.69
N GLY A 111 19.19 16.29 -9.80
CA GLY A 111 18.94 14.86 -9.96
C GLY A 111 17.62 14.47 -10.64
N MET A 112 16.96 15.38 -11.37
CA MET A 112 15.72 15.00 -12.08
C MET A 112 16.04 14.05 -13.25
N GLN A 113 15.37 12.90 -13.30
CA GLN A 113 15.64 11.84 -14.28
C GLN A 113 14.66 11.90 -15.45
N LYS A 114 15.18 12.09 -16.67
CA LYS A 114 14.37 12.14 -17.90
C LYS A 114 13.71 10.81 -18.26
N ASP A 115 14.28 9.69 -17.81
CA ASP A 115 13.79 8.34 -18.11
C ASP A 115 12.48 8.03 -17.38
N LEU A 116 12.17 8.77 -16.31
CA LEU A 116 10.89 8.72 -15.62
C LEU A 116 9.77 9.52 -16.33
N ILE A 117 10.09 10.20 -17.43
CA ILE A 117 9.09 10.79 -18.34
C ILE A 117 8.60 9.66 -19.24
N ARG A 118 7.28 9.45 -19.33
CA ARG A 118 6.69 8.44 -20.23
C ARG A 118 7.01 8.69 -21.69
N THR A 119 7.16 7.63 -22.48
CA THR A 119 7.37 7.75 -23.93
C THR A 119 6.07 8.10 -24.67
N GLU A 120 6.21 8.51 -25.94
CA GLU A 120 5.04 8.82 -26.77
C GLU A 120 4.26 7.54 -27.09
N GLU A 121 4.96 6.42 -27.25
CA GLU A 121 4.37 5.08 -27.42
C GLU A 121 3.56 4.67 -26.18
N GLU A 122 4.10 4.86 -24.97
CA GLU A 122 3.38 4.58 -23.72
C GLU A 122 2.16 5.50 -23.52
N ARG A 123 2.26 6.75 -23.99
CA ARG A 123 1.17 7.71 -23.94
C ARG A 123 0.07 7.34 -24.93
N ALA A 124 0.43 6.97 -26.17
CA ALA A 124 -0.47 6.49 -27.20
C ALA A 124 -1.15 5.20 -26.76
N ALA A 125 -0.40 4.21 -26.26
CA ALA A 125 -0.95 2.96 -25.74
C ALA A 125 -1.96 3.20 -24.60
N ARG A 126 -1.68 4.15 -23.70
CA ARG A 126 -2.65 4.53 -22.66
C ARG A 126 -3.88 5.23 -23.22
N LEU A 127 -3.73 6.10 -24.21
CA LEU A 127 -4.86 6.78 -24.85
C LEU A 127 -5.74 5.79 -25.61
N GLU A 128 -5.15 4.84 -26.32
CA GLU A 128 -5.87 3.74 -26.97
C GLU A 128 -6.58 2.86 -25.94
N LEU A 129 -5.92 2.51 -24.84
CA LEU A 129 -6.56 1.78 -23.73
C LEU A 129 -7.76 2.55 -23.14
N VAL A 130 -7.67 3.87 -23.02
CA VAL A 130 -8.79 4.70 -22.54
C VAL A 130 -9.93 4.76 -23.56
N LYS A 131 -9.63 4.83 -24.87
CA LYS A 131 -10.64 4.77 -25.94
C LYS A 131 -11.35 3.42 -25.95
N VAL A 132 -10.60 2.32 -25.92
CA VAL A 132 -11.12 0.95 -25.84
C VAL A 132 -12.01 0.78 -24.60
N ASN A 133 -11.56 1.24 -23.43
CA ASN A 133 -12.37 1.17 -22.21
C ASN A 133 -13.64 2.03 -22.25
N ARG A 134 -13.67 3.14 -23.00
CA ARG A 134 -14.88 3.94 -23.20
C ARG A 134 -15.87 3.25 -24.14
N LEU A 135 -15.39 2.66 -25.24
CA LEU A 135 -16.21 1.90 -26.18
C LEU A 135 -16.79 0.64 -25.53
N GLN A 136 -15.97 -0.09 -24.76
CA GLN A 136 -16.42 -1.27 -24.00
C GLN A 136 -17.49 -0.93 -22.94
N ARG A 137 -17.50 0.30 -22.41
CA ARG A 137 -18.56 0.76 -21.49
C ARG A 137 -19.85 1.13 -22.23
N TYR A 138 -19.77 1.57 -23.49
CA TYR A 138 -20.92 1.84 -24.35
C TYR A 138 -21.55 0.53 -24.85
N ASP A 139 -20.76 -0.47 -25.21
CA ASP A 139 -21.27 -1.78 -25.65
C ASP A 139 -21.82 -2.63 -24.51
N LYS A 140 -21.30 -2.49 -23.28
CA LYS A 140 -21.77 -3.23 -22.09
C LYS A 140 -23.18 -2.86 -21.63
N SER A 141 -23.72 -1.71 -22.01
CA SER A 141 -25.11 -1.35 -21.66
C SER A 141 -26.15 -2.06 -22.54
N ASN A 142 -25.75 -2.67 -23.66
CA ASN A 142 -26.68 -3.07 -24.70
C ASN A 142 -26.81 -4.57 -25.01
N ARG A 143 -26.04 -5.50 -24.40
CA ARG A 143 -26.23 -6.95 -24.66
C ARG A 143 -25.97 -7.86 -23.43
N LYS A 144 -26.99 -8.65 -23.04
CA LYS A 144 -26.90 -9.84 -22.17
C LYS A 144 -26.25 -11.03 -22.95
N LYS A 145 -25.42 -11.82 -22.24
CA LYS A 145 -24.57 -12.99 -22.64
C LYS A 145 -25.35 -14.26 -23.12
N PRO A 146 -24.74 -15.42 -23.47
CA PRO A 146 -23.34 -15.85 -23.83
C PRO A 146 -23.29 -16.57 -25.24
N ALA A 147 -22.22 -17.12 -25.84
CA ALA A 147 -21.22 -18.12 -25.42
C ALA A 147 -20.05 -18.29 -26.44
N ASP A 148 -18.94 -18.86 -25.94
CA ASP A 148 -17.80 -19.62 -26.51
C ASP A 148 -17.24 -19.45 -27.93
N SER A 149 -15.91 -19.35 -28.01
CA SER A 149 -15.05 -20.30 -28.76
C SER A 149 -13.55 -20.05 -28.51
N ASN A 150 -12.80 -21.15 -28.57
CA ASN A 150 -11.37 -21.34 -28.35
C ASN A 150 -10.46 -20.68 -29.42
N GLU A 151 -9.20 -20.42 -29.07
CA GLU A 151 -7.96 -20.96 -29.73
C GLU A 151 -6.72 -20.03 -29.70
N THR A 152 -5.69 -20.49 -28.95
CA THR A 152 -4.34 -20.93 -29.41
C THR A 152 -3.26 -19.94 -29.95
N VAL A 153 -2.22 -19.71 -29.10
CA VAL A 153 -0.72 -19.78 -29.28
C VAL A 153 -0.04 -18.85 -30.33
N CYS A 154 1.05 -18.11 -30.05
CA CYS A 154 2.44 -18.63 -30.03
C CYS A 154 3.54 -17.70 -29.43
N SER A 155 4.46 -18.39 -28.77
CA SER A 155 5.79 -18.16 -28.18
C SER A 155 6.75 -17.10 -28.74
N ASN A 156 7.62 -16.58 -27.85
CA ASN A 156 9.08 -16.75 -28.00
C ASN A 156 9.88 -16.43 -26.70
N ASN A 157 10.79 -17.35 -26.36
CA ASN A 157 11.65 -17.39 -25.19
C ASN A 157 12.83 -16.40 -25.24
N LYS A 158 13.16 -15.76 -24.11
CA LYS A 158 14.56 -15.49 -23.71
C LYS A 158 14.71 -15.62 -22.20
N SER A 159 15.62 -16.50 -21.84
CA SER A 159 16.02 -16.95 -20.51
C SER A 159 16.75 -15.85 -19.73
N THR A 160 16.05 -15.32 -18.74
CA THR A 160 16.60 -14.90 -17.45
C THR A 160 15.55 -15.41 -16.48
N THR A 161 15.91 -16.31 -15.56
CA THR A 161 15.02 -17.10 -14.68
C THR A 161 13.77 -16.29 -14.32
N GLN A 162 12.67 -16.50 -15.05
CA GLN A 162 11.41 -15.80 -14.83
C GLN A 162 10.75 -16.45 -13.63
N ILE A 163 11.15 -16.02 -12.44
CA ILE A 163 10.60 -16.52 -11.17
C ILE A 163 9.09 -16.26 -11.09
N LEU A 164 8.61 -15.20 -11.76
CA LEU A 164 7.19 -14.89 -11.95
C LEU A 164 6.81 -15.05 -13.43
N SER A 165 5.78 -15.84 -13.70
CA SER A 165 5.16 -15.98 -15.01
C SER A 165 4.29 -14.76 -15.35
N SER A 166 3.92 -14.61 -16.63
CA SER A 166 2.95 -13.59 -17.06
C SER A 166 1.61 -13.68 -16.31
N ASN A 167 1.20 -14.90 -15.94
CA ASN A 167 -0.04 -15.14 -15.21
C ASN A 167 0.07 -14.65 -13.75
N ASP A 168 1.21 -14.86 -13.11
CA ASP A 168 1.45 -14.38 -11.73
C ASP A 168 1.39 -12.86 -11.67
N TRP A 169 1.97 -12.17 -12.66
CA TRP A 169 1.88 -10.71 -12.77
C TRP A 169 0.44 -10.21 -12.92
N ILE A 170 -0.37 -10.90 -13.72
CA ILE A 170 -1.78 -10.59 -13.89
C ILE A 170 -2.50 -10.77 -12.54
N GLN A 171 -2.24 -11.88 -11.84
CA GLN A 171 -2.84 -12.14 -10.52
C GLN A 171 -2.46 -11.07 -9.50
N LEU A 172 -1.18 -10.71 -9.37
CA LEU A 172 -0.72 -9.64 -8.46
C LEU A 172 -1.37 -8.29 -8.78
N LYS A 173 -1.48 -7.96 -10.08
CA LYS A 173 -2.15 -6.73 -10.54
C LYS A 173 -3.64 -6.75 -10.22
N ASN A 174 -4.31 -7.88 -10.38
CA ASN A 174 -5.72 -8.07 -10.07
C ASN A 174 -5.97 -7.92 -8.57
N ILE A 175 -5.17 -8.58 -7.72
CA ILE A 175 -5.24 -8.44 -6.25
C ILE A 175 -5.09 -6.97 -5.85
N ARG A 176 -4.07 -6.29 -6.37
CA ARG A 176 -3.86 -4.87 -6.09
C ARG A 176 -5.06 -4.01 -6.51
N SER A 177 -5.53 -4.19 -7.74
CA SER A 177 -6.61 -3.36 -8.30
C SER A 177 -7.94 -3.62 -7.59
N ALA A 178 -8.23 -4.87 -7.23
CA ALA A 178 -9.41 -5.24 -6.46
C ALA A 178 -9.38 -4.61 -5.07
N TYR A 179 -8.24 -4.66 -4.38
CA TYR A 179 -8.11 -4.04 -3.06
C TYR A 179 -8.28 -2.52 -3.12
N GLU A 180 -7.63 -1.86 -4.08
CA GLU A 180 -7.77 -0.42 -4.28
C GLU A 180 -9.24 -0.04 -4.52
N HIS A 181 -9.96 -0.81 -5.35
CA HIS A 181 -11.35 -0.53 -5.71
C HIS A 181 -12.35 -0.82 -4.58
N PHE A 182 -12.28 -2.00 -3.96
CA PHE A 182 -13.29 -2.48 -3.02
C PHE A 182 -12.99 -2.12 -1.56
N CYS A 183 -11.72 -2.01 -1.18
CA CYS A 183 -11.30 -1.74 0.20
C CYS A 183 -10.78 -0.31 0.39
N LEU A 184 -9.71 0.07 -0.31
CA LEU A 184 -8.95 1.28 0.03
C LEU A 184 -9.80 2.55 -0.01
N TYR A 185 -10.45 2.84 -1.14
CA TYR A 185 -11.25 4.05 -1.27
C TYR A 185 -12.54 4.03 -0.44
N PRO A 186 -13.34 2.94 -0.43
CA PRO A 186 -14.57 2.92 0.37
C PRO A 186 -14.31 3.02 1.88
N ILE A 187 -13.31 2.30 2.40
CA ILE A 187 -12.95 2.35 3.82
C ILE A 187 -12.44 3.74 4.19
N LEU A 188 -11.49 4.30 3.41
CA LEU A 188 -10.96 5.63 3.68
C LEU A 188 -12.07 6.69 3.73
N ARG A 189 -12.97 6.68 2.74
CA ARG A 189 -14.10 7.60 2.68
C ARG A 189 -15.03 7.45 3.89
N SER A 190 -15.39 6.21 4.24
CA SER A 190 -16.26 5.95 5.40
C SER A 190 -15.63 6.43 6.71
N GLU A 191 -14.32 6.34 6.82
CA GLU A 191 -13.58 6.79 7.99
C GLU A 191 -13.49 8.33 8.04
N GLU A 192 -13.24 8.99 6.89
CA GLU A 192 -13.27 10.45 6.76
C GLU A 192 -14.64 11.03 7.12
N ASP A 193 -15.71 10.45 6.57
CA ASP A 193 -17.10 10.84 6.88
C ASP A 193 -17.41 10.67 8.39
N ARG A 194 -16.89 9.60 9.01
CA ARG A 194 -17.03 9.37 10.46
C ARG A 194 -16.30 10.43 11.28
N GLU A 195 -15.07 10.76 10.91
CA GLU A 195 -14.26 11.76 11.61
C GLU A 195 -14.89 13.16 11.48
N GLU A 196 -15.39 13.54 10.30
CA GLU A 196 -16.14 14.78 10.10
C GLU A 196 -17.39 14.84 10.98
N TYR A 197 -18.19 13.76 10.99
CA TYR A 197 -19.37 13.67 11.83
C TYR A 197 -19.05 13.85 13.32
N LEU A 198 -18.05 13.12 13.84
CA LEU A 198 -17.66 13.18 15.25
C LEU A 198 -17.13 14.56 15.65
N ASN A 199 -16.39 15.24 14.76
CA ASN A 199 -15.88 16.58 15.01
C ASN A 199 -17.01 17.64 15.05
N ALA A 200 -18.10 17.44 14.30
CA ALA A 200 -19.28 18.28 14.36
C ALA A 200 -20.13 18.09 15.64
N GLN A 201 -19.90 17.01 16.41
CA GLN A 201 -20.62 16.77 17.66
C GLN A 201 -19.95 17.45 18.88
N PRO A 202 -20.73 17.93 19.87
CA PRO A 202 -20.19 18.33 21.17
C PRO A 202 -19.35 17.22 21.80
N ILE A 203 -18.28 17.56 22.53
CA ILE A 203 -17.33 16.59 23.11
C ILE A 203 -18.04 15.47 23.91
N LYS A 204 -19.03 15.85 24.72
CA LYS A 204 -19.85 14.92 25.53
C LYS A 204 -20.67 13.93 24.69
N CYS A 205 -20.87 14.21 23.41
CA CYS A 205 -21.69 13.43 22.48
C CYS A 205 -20.85 12.65 21.44
N ARG A 206 -19.51 12.65 21.54
CA ARG A 206 -18.62 11.98 20.57
C ARG A 206 -18.56 10.46 20.71
N LEU A 207 -19.11 9.90 21.79
CA LEU A 207 -19.21 8.44 22.00
C LEU A 207 -20.47 7.85 21.33
N LYS A 208 -20.71 8.19 20.06
CA LYS A 208 -21.90 7.72 19.33
C LYS A 208 -21.64 6.42 18.58
N GLU A 209 -22.22 5.35 19.14
CA GLU A 209 -22.17 3.95 18.67
C GLU A 209 -22.49 3.78 17.18
N HIS A 210 -23.51 4.49 16.67
CA HIS A 210 -23.98 4.35 15.28
C HIS A 210 -22.93 4.68 14.22
N SER A 211 -22.12 5.73 14.45
CA SER A 211 -21.08 6.15 13.49
C SER A 211 -19.95 5.12 13.38
N PHE A 212 -19.63 4.45 14.49
CA PHE A 212 -18.66 3.38 14.53
C PHE A 212 -19.19 2.12 13.85
N VAL A 213 -20.44 1.74 14.15
CA VAL A 213 -21.12 0.60 13.52
C VAL A 213 -21.20 0.76 12.00
N ASN A 214 -21.51 1.95 11.49
CA ASN A 214 -21.53 2.22 10.06
C ASN A 214 -20.17 2.01 9.39
N ALA A 215 -19.10 2.55 10.00
CA ALA A 215 -17.75 2.38 9.49
C ALA A 215 -17.29 0.91 9.57
N LEU A 216 -17.68 0.19 10.62
CA LEU A 216 -17.44 -1.24 10.76
C LEU A 216 -18.14 -2.04 9.65
N ASN A 217 -19.42 -1.76 9.38
CA ASN A 217 -20.19 -2.41 8.32
C ASN A 217 -19.60 -2.12 6.93
N ALA A 218 -19.26 -0.86 6.64
CA ALA A 218 -18.62 -0.48 5.39
C ALA A 218 -17.32 -1.27 5.17
N ARG A 219 -16.53 -1.43 6.23
CA ARG A 219 -15.27 -2.19 6.20
C ARG A 219 -15.48 -3.69 5.98
N LEU A 220 -16.44 -4.30 6.68
CA LEU A 220 -16.80 -5.71 6.51
C LEU A 220 -17.26 -6.00 5.07
N LEU A 221 -18.18 -5.19 4.54
CA LEU A 221 -18.68 -5.31 3.16
C LEU A 221 -17.56 -5.13 2.13
N SER A 222 -16.68 -4.14 2.33
CA SER A 222 -15.51 -3.90 1.51
C SER A 222 -14.57 -5.11 1.42
N LEU A 223 -14.28 -5.74 2.55
CA LEU A 223 -13.44 -6.93 2.62
C LEU A 223 -14.10 -8.13 1.94
N VAL A 224 -15.39 -8.38 2.16
CA VAL A 224 -16.12 -9.43 1.45
C VAL A 224 -16.08 -9.21 -0.06
N ALA A 225 -16.34 -7.99 -0.54
CA ALA A 225 -16.29 -7.66 -1.96
C ALA A 225 -14.88 -7.90 -2.54
N PHE A 226 -13.82 -7.57 -1.79
CA PHE A 226 -12.44 -7.87 -2.18
C PHE A 226 -12.18 -9.37 -2.29
N PHE A 227 -12.60 -10.18 -1.31
CA PHE A 227 -12.40 -11.63 -1.34
C PHE A 227 -13.20 -12.29 -2.47
N ARG A 228 -14.46 -11.89 -2.68
CA ARG A 228 -15.27 -12.35 -3.82
C ARG A 228 -14.61 -12.06 -5.17
N ALA A 229 -13.96 -10.91 -5.30
CA ALA A 229 -13.31 -10.50 -6.54
C ALA A 229 -11.94 -11.15 -6.78
N THR A 230 -11.25 -11.57 -5.71
CA THR A 230 -9.89 -12.09 -5.81
C THR A 230 -9.80 -13.60 -5.74
N ILE A 231 -10.72 -14.26 -5.03
CA ILE A 231 -10.72 -15.69 -4.73
C ILE A 231 -11.79 -16.37 -5.61
N PRO A 232 -11.43 -17.02 -6.73
CA PRO A 232 -12.41 -17.56 -7.68
C PRO A 232 -13.37 -18.55 -7.04
N MET A 233 -12.85 -19.53 -6.28
CA MET A 233 -13.66 -20.58 -5.68
C MET A 233 -14.69 -20.08 -4.67
N PHE A 234 -14.49 -18.87 -4.11
CA PHE A 234 -15.41 -18.29 -3.14
C PHE A 234 -16.82 -18.12 -3.72
N SER A 235 -16.93 -17.75 -5.00
CA SER A 235 -18.24 -17.58 -5.65
C SER A 235 -18.63 -18.74 -6.56
N THR A 236 -17.68 -19.54 -7.03
CA THR A 236 -17.94 -20.60 -8.02
C THR A 236 -18.10 -21.99 -7.43
N GLU A 237 -17.46 -22.28 -6.29
CA GLU A 237 -17.41 -23.64 -5.72
C GLU A 237 -18.06 -23.72 -4.34
N LEU A 238 -17.98 -22.65 -3.54
CA LEU A 238 -18.60 -22.61 -2.22
C LEU A 238 -20.09 -22.30 -2.32
N ASN A 239 -20.93 -23.09 -1.62
CA ASN A 239 -22.34 -22.73 -1.45
C ASN A 239 -22.50 -21.55 -0.46
N ILE A 240 -23.71 -21.00 -0.36
CA ILE A 240 -23.97 -19.81 0.46
C ILE A 240 -23.67 -20.03 1.96
N TYR A 241 -23.90 -21.24 2.47
CA TYR A 241 -23.64 -21.56 3.88
C TYR A 241 -22.14 -21.67 4.16
N ASP A 242 -21.37 -22.27 3.25
CA ASP A 242 -19.91 -22.35 3.34
C ASP A 242 -19.26 -20.95 3.21
N GLN A 243 -19.74 -20.12 2.28
CA GLN A 243 -19.30 -18.73 2.16
C GLN A 243 -19.56 -17.97 3.46
N GLN A 244 -20.77 -18.09 4.02
CA GLN A 244 -21.17 -17.43 5.26
C GLN A 244 -20.36 -17.94 6.46
N TRP A 245 -20.08 -19.24 6.53
CA TRP A 245 -19.22 -19.84 7.54
C TRP A 245 -17.80 -19.27 7.48
N LEU A 246 -17.21 -19.22 6.29
CA LEU A 246 -15.85 -18.68 6.09
C LEU A 246 -15.77 -17.20 6.47
N VAL A 247 -16.78 -16.42 6.09
CA VAL A 247 -16.91 -15.00 6.46
C VAL A 247 -17.00 -14.83 7.98
N ARG A 248 -17.91 -15.53 8.66
CA ARG A 248 -18.08 -15.39 10.11
C ARG A 248 -16.87 -15.83 10.90
N THR A 249 -16.16 -16.85 10.43
CA THR A 249 -15.00 -17.42 11.14
C THR A 249 -13.76 -16.56 11.00
N ASN A 250 -13.50 -15.97 9.82
CA ASN A 250 -12.18 -15.37 9.55
C ASN A 250 -12.21 -13.86 9.26
N LEU A 251 -13.34 -13.28 8.85
CA LEU A 251 -13.39 -11.89 8.42
C LEU A 251 -13.02 -10.90 9.54
N ARG A 252 -13.46 -11.19 10.76
CA ARG A 252 -13.27 -10.32 11.93
C ARG A 252 -11.82 -10.19 12.39
N TYR A 253 -10.92 -11.07 11.96
CA TYR A 253 -9.49 -11.01 12.32
C TYR A 253 -8.65 -10.18 11.36
N LEU A 254 -9.26 -9.62 10.30
CA LEU A 254 -8.57 -8.89 9.24
C LEU A 254 -8.57 -7.37 9.45
N PHE A 255 -9.26 -6.86 10.48
CA PHE A 255 -9.39 -5.42 10.70
C PHE A 255 -8.05 -4.72 10.88
N THR A 256 -7.09 -5.36 11.55
CA THR A 256 -5.75 -4.81 11.76
C THR A 256 -5.00 -4.56 10.45
N PHE A 257 -5.18 -5.41 9.44
CA PHE A 257 -4.59 -5.21 8.12
C PHE A 257 -5.25 -4.06 7.36
N SER A 258 -6.57 -3.94 7.44
CA SER A 258 -7.26 -2.78 6.85
C SER A 258 -6.83 -1.46 7.51
N SER A 259 -6.58 -1.47 8.82
CA SER A 259 -6.02 -0.35 9.56
C SER A 259 -4.61 -0.01 9.06
N MET A 260 -3.75 -1.02 8.81
CA MET A 260 -2.39 -0.81 8.31
C MET A 260 -2.31 -0.02 7.00
N ASP A 261 -3.15 -0.37 6.03
CA ASP A 261 -3.09 0.30 4.73
C ASP A 261 -3.56 1.76 4.80
N LEU A 262 -4.51 2.08 5.69
CA LEU A 262 -4.91 3.46 5.99
C LEU A 262 -3.77 4.26 6.63
N MET A 263 -2.98 3.64 7.52
CA MET A 263 -1.85 4.31 8.19
C MET A 263 -0.69 4.63 7.25
N ASN A 264 -0.47 3.77 6.26
CA ASN A 264 0.53 4.01 5.23
C ASN A 264 0.18 5.26 4.38
N ILE A 265 -1.11 5.55 4.20
CA ILE A 265 -1.59 6.74 3.46
C ILE A 265 -1.40 8.04 4.28
N SER A 266 -1.62 8.00 5.59
CA SER A 266 -1.41 9.14 6.49
C SER A 266 0.05 9.38 6.88
N GLY A 267 1.01 8.74 6.21
CA GLY A 267 2.44 9.00 6.41
C GLY A 267 2.98 8.49 7.75
N ASN A 268 2.61 7.27 8.15
CA ASN A 268 2.93 6.66 9.46
C ASN A 268 2.29 7.34 10.68
N GLN A 269 1.43 8.35 10.50
CA GLN A 269 0.49 8.71 11.55
C GLN A 269 -0.62 7.68 11.55
N LEU A 270 -0.90 7.05 12.71
CA LEU A 270 -2.04 6.14 12.78
C LEU A 270 -3.31 6.89 12.39
N TYR A 271 -4.22 6.23 11.66
CA TYR A 271 -5.59 6.75 11.52
C TYR A 271 -6.25 6.94 12.90
N PHE A 272 -5.72 6.25 13.93
CA PHE A 272 -6.07 6.35 15.34
C PHE A 272 -5.01 7.12 16.16
N ASP A 273 -4.47 8.22 15.64
CA ASP A 273 -3.72 9.18 16.45
C ASP A 273 -4.58 9.66 17.63
N GLU A 274 -3.99 9.86 18.81
CA GLU A 274 -4.67 10.32 20.03
C GLU A 274 -5.41 11.65 19.81
N ASN A 275 -4.98 12.42 18.80
CA ASN A 275 -5.55 13.69 18.42
C ASN A 275 -6.85 13.61 17.62
N ARG A 276 -7.33 12.42 17.23
CA ARG A 276 -8.53 12.23 16.40
C ARG A 276 -9.76 11.88 17.23
N ALA A 277 -10.92 12.38 16.83
CA ALA A 277 -12.16 12.13 17.55
C ALA A 277 -12.53 10.63 17.55
N CYS A 278 -12.25 9.92 16.46
CA CYS A 278 -12.49 8.49 16.38
C CYS A 278 -11.61 7.64 17.33
N HIS A 279 -10.44 8.13 17.75
CA HIS A 279 -9.55 7.40 18.67
C HIS A 279 -10.24 7.07 20.00
N ASN A 280 -11.03 8.01 20.53
CA ASN A 280 -11.76 7.83 21.79
C ASN A 280 -12.82 6.73 21.70
N VAL A 281 -13.47 6.58 20.55
CA VAL A 281 -14.48 5.52 20.35
C VAL A 281 -13.80 4.15 20.27
N HIS A 282 -12.67 4.04 19.57
CA HIS A 282 -11.87 2.81 19.55
C HIS A 282 -11.35 2.44 20.94
N LEU A 283 -10.82 3.41 21.70
CA LEU A 283 -10.38 3.20 23.09
C LEU A 283 -11.51 2.69 23.96
N TYR A 284 -12.72 3.23 23.78
CA TYR A 284 -13.90 2.79 24.51
C TYR A 284 -14.30 1.34 24.18
N VAL A 285 -14.20 0.93 22.90
CA VAL A 285 -14.57 -0.42 22.44
C VAL A 285 -13.51 -1.46 22.81
N TYR A 286 -12.25 -1.22 22.45
CA TYR A 286 -11.18 -2.22 22.54
C TYR A 286 -10.32 -2.07 23.80
N GLY A 287 -10.30 -0.88 24.41
CA GLY A 287 -9.41 -0.56 25.51
C GLY A 287 -7.97 -0.24 25.06
N PRO A 288 -7.17 0.34 25.97
CA PRO A 288 -5.83 0.83 25.65
C PRO A 288 -4.84 -0.30 25.31
N ASP A 289 -4.93 -1.46 25.97
CA ASP A 289 -3.99 -2.56 25.77
C ASP A 289 -4.10 -3.19 24.38
N LEU A 290 -5.33 -3.42 23.90
CA LEU A 290 -5.54 -3.97 22.56
C LEU A 290 -5.13 -2.98 21.48
N ILE A 291 -5.43 -1.69 21.62
CA ILE A 291 -4.99 -0.66 20.65
C ILE A 291 -3.47 -0.57 20.59
N LYS A 292 -2.80 -0.60 21.75
CA LYS A 292 -1.33 -0.62 21.81
C LYS A 292 -0.77 -1.86 21.12
N ARG A 293 -1.40 -3.01 21.31
CA ARG A 293 -1.01 -4.27 20.68
C ARG A 293 -1.21 -4.25 19.17
N GLU A 294 -2.36 -3.76 18.68
CA GLU A 294 -2.63 -3.56 17.25
C GLU A 294 -1.55 -2.67 16.62
N ARG A 295 -1.25 -1.53 17.24
CA ARG A 295 -0.19 -0.61 16.80
C ARG A 295 1.16 -1.32 16.67
N ASN A 296 1.55 -2.11 17.68
CA ASN A 296 2.81 -2.83 17.67
C ASN A 296 2.88 -3.89 16.56
N LEU A 297 1.79 -4.64 16.34
CA LEU A 297 1.72 -5.63 15.26
C LEU A 297 1.88 -4.97 13.89
N ILE A 298 1.18 -3.87 13.68
CA ILE A 298 1.23 -3.17 12.40
C ILE A 298 2.61 -2.52 12.19
N GLN A 299 3.17 -1.88 13.21
CA GLN A 299 4.50 -1.27 13.11
C GLN A 299 5.56 -2.33 12.80
N LYS A 300 5.54 -3.47 13.51
CA LYS A 300 6.49 -4.57 13.28
C LYS A 300 6.37 -5.14 11.86
N LEU A 301 5.15 -5.28 11.35
CA LEU A 301 4.93 -5.74 9.99
C LEU A 301 5.47 -4.70 8.99
N ASN A 302 5.09 -3.44 9.12
CA ASN A 302 5.57 -2.34 8.28
C ASN A 302 7.10 -2.19 8.30
N ASP A 303 7.76 -2.36 9.45
CA ASP A 303 9.23 -2.31 9.57
C ASP A 303 9.90 -3.47 8.81
N SER A 304 9.21 -4.61 8.72
CA SER A 304 9.72 -5.82 8.05
C SER A 304 9.48 -5.80 6.54
N ILE A 305 8.26 -5.45 6.10
CA ILE A 305 7.84 -5.50 4.69
C ILE A 305 7.97 -4.14 3.98
N GLY A 306 8.21 -3.06 4.71
CA GLY A 306 8.22 -1.69 4.19
C GLY A 306 6.84 -1.23 3.73
N CYS A 307 6.81 -0.37 2.70
CA CYS A 307 5.57 0.10 2.08
C CYS A 307 5.02 -0.86 0.99
N ASP A 308 5.48 -2.11 0.99
CA ASP A 308 5.05 -3.10 0.00
C ASP A 308 3.67 -3.64 0.33
N THR A 309 2.66 -2.86 -0.06
CA THR A 309 1.26 -3.18 0.18
C THR A 309 0.79 -4.41 -0.61
N ILE A 310 1.57 -4.99 -1.53
CA ILE A 310 1.16 -6.24 -2.19
C ILE A 310 1.21 -7.40 -1.19
N ILE A 311 2.25 -7.44 -0.36
CA ILE A 311 2.43 -8.45 0.70
C ILE A 311 1.23 -8.41 1.65
N SER A 312 0.83 -7.23 2.11
CA SER A 312 -0.30 -7.08 3.04
C SER A 312 -1.63 -7.59 2.48
N LYS A 313 -1.87 -7.41 1.18
CA LYS A 313 -3.10 -7.86 0.51
C LYS A 313 -3.14 -9.37 0.35
N ILE A 314 -2.00 -9.99 0.00
CA ILE A 314 -1.92 -11.44 -0.10
C ILE A 314 -2.03 -12.07 1.29
N MET A 315 -1.42 -11.47 2.32
CA MET A 315 -1.59 -11.90 3.71
C MET A 315 -3.06 -11.86 4.16
N GLN A 316 -3.82 -10.84 3.78
CA GLN A 316 -5.26 -10.77 4.07
C GLN A 316 -6.03 -11.92 3.43
N ILE A 317 -5.69 -12.29 2.19
CA ILE A 317 -6.30 -13.45 1.50
C ILE A 317 -5.93 -14.75 2.22
N ILE A 318 -4.65 -14.97 2.54
CA ILE A 318 -4.18 -16.18 3.23
C ILE A 318 -4.85 -16.32 4.60
N LEU A 319 -4.98 -15.22 5.36
CA LEU A 319 -5.61 -15.22 6.67
C LEU A 319 -7.13 -15.46 6.57
N PHE A 320 -7.79 -14.88 5.57
CA PHE A 320 -9.21 -15.16 5.30
C PHE A 320 -9.47 -16.63 4.97
N LEU A 321 -8.55 -17.26 4.24
CA LEU A 321 -8.57 -18.68 3.89
C LEU A 321 -7.98 -19.60 4.98
N SER A 322 -7.50 -19.06 6.10
CA SER A 322 -7.04 -19.87 7.22
C SER A 322 -8.23 -20.17 8.11
N PRO A 323 -8.82 -21.38 8.08
CA PRO A 323 -9.83 -21.74 9.06
C PRO A 323 -9.18 -21.66 10.45
N CYS A 324 -9.40 -20.56 11.16
CA CYS A 324 -8.67 -20.27 12.39
C CYS A 324 -8.94 -21.35 13.45
N LEU A 325 -7.99 -21.49 14.39
CA LEU A 325 -8.01 -22.32 15.60
C LEU A 325 -9.21 -22.05 16.56
N ALA A 326 -10.18 -21.23 16.18
CA ALA A 326 -11.26 -20.71 17.01
C ALA A 326 -12.58 -21.49 16.87
N THR A 327 -12.54 -22.77 16.52
CA THR A 327 -13.73 -23.65 16.52
C THR A 327 -14.31 -23.88 17.91
N ASN A 328 -13.58 -23.56 19.00
CA ASN A 328 -13.97 -23.96 20.35
C ASN A 328 -14.54 -22.85 21.26
N TYR A 329 -14.67 -21.60 20.79
CA TYR A 329 -15.11 -20.47 21.64
C TYR A 329 -16.54 -19.97 21.40
N LEU A 330 -17.30 -20.55 20.47
CA LEU A 330 -18.71 -20.19 20.26
C LEU A 330 -19.60 -21.15 21.07
N PRO A 331 -20.24 -20.70 22.17
CA PRO A 331 -21.18 -21.54 22.90
C PRO A 331 -22.48 -21.62 22.09
N THR A 332 -22.83 -22.85 21.72
CA THR A 332 -24.22 -23.34 21.63
C THR A 332 -25.20 -22.47 20.83
N THR A 333 -25.16 -22.57 19.50
CA THR A 333 -26.36 -22.72 18.65
C THR A 333 -25.91 -23.18 17.25
N SER A 334 -26.37 -24.37 16.83
CA SER A 334 -26.23 -24.94 15.47
C SER A 334 -24.97 -24.53 14.70
N ILE A 335 -23.81 -25.06 15.11
CA ILE A 335 -22.55 -24.81 14.40
C ILE A 335 -22.64 -25.53 13.06
N TYR A 336 -22.96 -24.79 12.01
CA TYR A 336 -22.79 -25.27 10.64
C TYR A 336 -21.35 -25.74 10.47
N GLN A 337 -21.17 -26.99 10.07
CA GLN A 337 -19.86 -27.58 9.80
C GLN A 337 -19.72 -27.77 8.29
N PRO A 338 -18.67 -27.19 7.68
CA PRO A 338 -18.41 -27.37 6.26
C PRO A 338 -18.03 -28.82 5.96
N SER A 339 -18.28 -29.28 4.73
CA SER A 339 -17.86 -30.62 4.29
C SER A 339 -16.33 -30.72 4.19
N LEU A 340 -15.79 -31.94 4.22
CA LEU A 340 -14.37 -32.17 3.99
C LEU A 340 -13.91 -31.61 2.64
N GLU A 341 -14.72 -31.77 1.60
CA GLU A 341 -14.46 -31.23 0.25
C GLU A 341 -14.30 -29.70 0.28
N THR A 342 -15.19 -29.00 0.99
CA THR A 342 -15.12 -27.56 1.19
C THR A 342 -13.81 -27.15 1.87
N ILE A 343 -13.42 -27.87 2.93
CA ILE A 343 -12.16 -27.60 3.65
C ILE A 343 -10.96 -27.80 2.71
N LEU A 344 -10.97 -28.85 1.89
CA LEU A 344 -9.89 -29.11 0.92
C LEU A 344 -9.79 -28.01 -0.14
N HIS A 345 -10.91 -27.51 -0.67
CA HIS A 345 -10.89 -26.37 -1.61
C HIS A 345 -10.31 -25.10 -0.98
N ILE A 346 -10.65 -24.83 0.29
CA ILE A 346 -10.12 -23.68 1.03
C ILE A 346 -8.60 -23.81 1.21
N ILE A 347 -8.12 -24.96 1.67
CA ILE A 347 -6.70 -25.23 1.90
C ILE A 347 -5.93 -25.13 0.57
N HIS A 348 -6.45 -25.74 -0.50
CA HIS A 348 -5.79 -25.71 -1.81
C HIS A 348 -5.59 -24.27 -2.30
N SER A 349 -6.61 -23.43 -2.17
CA SER A 349 -6.50 -22.02 -2.56
C SER A 349 -5.62 -21.22 -1.63
N GLN A 350 -5.61 -21.51 -0.32
CA GLN A 350 -4.67 -20.90 0.60
C GLN A 350 -3.23 -21.20 0.18
N GLU A 351 -2.94 -22.44 -0.22
CA GLU A 351 -1.64 -22.87 -0.72
C GLU A 351 -1.26 -22.13 -2.00
N GLN A 352 -2.20 -21.92 -2.93
CA GLN A 352 -1.96 -21.12 -4.13
C GLN A 352 -1.51 -19.69 -3.79
N TYR A 353 -2.19 -18.97 -2.89
CA TYR A 353 -1.76 -17.63 -2.49
C TYR A 353 -0.45 -17.63 -1.67
N THR A 354 -0.20 -18.70 -0.93
CA THR A 354 1.08 -18.91 -0.22
C THR A 354 2.23 -19.08 -1.21
N GLN A 355 2.00 -19.78 -2.32
CA GLN A 355 2.97 -19.88 -3.40
C GLN A 355 3.17 -18.54 -4.11
N VAL A 356 2.09 -17.78 -4.35
CA VAL A 356 2.18 -16.44 -4.98
C VAL A 356 2.99 -15.47 -4.12
N ILE A 357 2.78 -15.45 -2.79
CA ILE A 357 3.58 -14.58 -1.92
C ILE A 357 5.05 -15.03 -1.88
N TRP A 358 5.30 -16.35 -1.88
CA TRP A 358 6.64 -16.90 -1.91
C TRP A 358 7.42 -16.50 -3.17
N THR A 359 6.84 -16.73 -4.36
CA THR A 359 7.47 -16.37 -5.63
C THR A 359 7.66 -14.85 -5.76
N TYR A 360 6.68 -14.07 -5.27
CA TYR A 360 6.80 -12.61 -5.20
C TYR A 360 7.97 -12.17 -4.33
N LEU A 361 8.14 -12.77 -3.15
CA LEU A 361 9.24 -12.44 -2.23
C LEU A 361 10.60 -12.76 -2.84
N ILE A 362 10.77 -13.94 -3.44
CA ILE A 362 12.03 -14.31 -4.12
C ILE A 362 12.33 -13.33 -5.24
N TYR A 363 11.35 -13.02 -6.09
CA TYR A 363 11.52 -12.07 -7.17
C TYR A 363 11.92 -10.67 -6.66
N ARG A 364 11.28 -10.19 -5.59
CA ARG A 364 11.40 -8.81 -5.14
C ARG A 364 12.61 -8.56 -4.23
N TYR A 365 12.96 -9.53 -3.40
CA TYR A 365 13.96 -9.41 -2.34
C TYR A 365 15.13 -10.39 -2.50
N GLY A 366 15.06 -11.35 -3.41
CA GLY A 366 16.04 -12.43 -3.55
C GLY A 366 15.80 -13.56 -2.56
N GLU A 367 16.33 -14.74 -2.87
CA GLU A 367 16.03 -15.99 -2.17
C GLU A 367 16.34 -15.96 -0.67
N LEU A 368 17.52 -15.47 -0.27
CA LEU A 368 17.93 -15.46 1.14
C LEU A 368 17.04 -14.57 2.02
N ASP A 369 16.70 -13.38 1.53
CA ASP A 369 15.85 -12.45 2.28
C ASP A 369 14.36 -12.84 2.17
N ALA A 370 13.94 -13.48 1.08
CA ALA A 370 12.62 -14.06 0.95
C ALA A 370 12.33 -15.10 2.04
N HIS A 371 13.27 -16.00 2.36
CA HIS A 371 13.13 -16.95 3.46
C HIS A 371 12.86 -16.25 4.80
N LYS A 372 13.65 -15.23 5.13
CA LYS A 372 13.49 -14.47 6.39
C LYS A 372 12.15 -13.75 6.44
N LEU A 373 11.78 -13.07 5.36
CA LEU A 373 10.52 -12.35 5.24
C LEU A 373 9.32 -13.29 5.32
N PHE A 374 9.40 -14.46 4.69
CA PHE A 374 8.35 -15.46 4.73
C PHE A 374 8.11 -15.96 6.16
N MET A 375 9.17 -16.25 6.92
CA MET A 375 9.05 -16.62 8.34
C MET A 375 8.43 -15.49 9.19
N ILE A 376 8.78 -14.23 8.92
CA ILE A 376 8.17 -13.08 9.58
C ILE A 376 6.66 -13.00 9.24
N ILE A 377 6.30 -13.18 7.97
CA ILE A 377 4.92 -13.15 7.49
C ILE A 377 4.09 -14.24 8.17
N VAL A 378 4.57 -15.48 8.22
CA VAL A 378 3.88 -16.59 8.91
C VAL A 378 3.68 -16.26 10.40
N GLY A 379 4.73 -15.77 11.07
CA GLY A 379 4.64 -15.34 12.46
C GLY A 379 3.63 -14.21 12.67
N GLN A 380 3.54 -13.25 11.73
CA GLN A 380 2.55 -12.18 11.79
C GLN A 380 1.12 -12.69 11.58
N VAL A 381 0.88 -13.61 10.64
CA VAL A 381 -0.44 -14.24 10.44
C VAL A 381 -0.93 -14.90 11.73
N LEU A 382 -0.07 -15.67 12.41
CA LEU A 382 -0.40 -16.30 13.70
C LEU A 382 -0.68 -15.28 14.81
N GLN A 383 0.15 -14.24 14.91
CA GLN A 383 -0.04 -13.18 15.90
C GLN A 383 -1.37 -12.43 15.71
N GLN A 384 -1.81 -12.27 14.46
CA GLN A 384 -3.08 -11.63 14.13
C GLN A 384 -4.29 -12.50 14.50
N GLN A 385 -4.20 -13.82 14.32
CA GLN A 385 -5.23 -14.76 14.80
C GLN A 385 -5.38 -14.69 16.33
N ILE A 386 -4.25 -14.68 17.06
CA ILE A 386 -4.28 -14.55 18.53
C ILE A 386 -4.88 -13.21 18.95
N TYR A 387 -4.48 -12.12 18.30
CA TYR A 387 -5.05 -10.79 18.55
C TYR A 387 -6.57 -10.79 18.37
N GLY A 388 -7.05 -11.42 17.31
CA GLY A 388 -8.47 -11.60 17.04
C GLY A 388 -9.26 -12.28 18.17
N VAL A 389 -8.71 -13.38 18.72
CA VAL A 389 -9.30 -14.08 19.86
C VAL A 389 -9.35 -13.19 21.11
N ASP A 390 -8.32 -12.38 21.34
CA ASP A 390 -8.28 -11.46 22.47
C ASP A 390 -9.26 -10.30 22.31
N VAL A 391 -9.52 -9.83 21.08
CA VAL A 391 -10.60 -8.88 20.77
C VAL A 391 -11.96 -9.47 21.11
N ASP A 392 -12.25 -10.70 20.68
CA ASP A 392 -13.53 -11.38 20.99
C ASP A 392 -13.77 -11.47 22.51
N LYS A 393 -12.76 -11.91 23.27
CA LYS A 393 -12.82 -11.97 24.73
C LYS A 393 -13.09 -10.62 25.36
N LYS A 394 -12.44 -9.57 24.85
CA LYS A 394 -12.62 -8.19 25.36
C LYS A 394 -14.05 -7.71 25.12
N LEU A 395 -14.56 -7.88 23.90
CA LEU A 395 -15.88 -7.38 23.51
C LEU A 395 -17.00 -8.00 24.35
N ILE A 396 -16.95 -9.31 24.62
CA ILE A 396 -17.89 -10.03 25.50
C ILE A 396 -17.90 -9.43 26.93
N GLY A 397 -16.74 -8.97 27.42
CA GLY A 397 -16.59 -8.39 28.75
C GLY A 397 -17.03 -6.93 28.89
N THR A 398 -17.29 -6.22 27.79
CA THR A 398 -17.65 -4.79 27.77
C THR A 398 -19.12 -4.58 27.41
N GLN A 399 -19.99 -4.49 28.41
CA GLN A 399 -21.42 -4.20 28.23
C GLN A 399 -21.72 -2.69 28.25
N PRO A 400 -22.71 -2.19 27.48
CA PRO A 400 -23.53 -2.87 26.47
C PRO A 400 -22.94 -2.80 25.04
N PHE A 401 -22.03 -1.85 24.77
CA PHE A 401 -21.58 -1.55 23.41
C PHE A 401 -20.63 -2.61 22.83
N GLY A 402 -19.72 -3.17 23.63
CA GLY A 402 -18.84 -4.25 23.19
C GLY A 402 -19.62 -5.49 22.74
N ASN A 403 -20.74 -5.79 23.42
CA ASN A 403 -21.66 -6.85 23.02
C ASN A 403 -22.32 -6.61 21.67
N LEU A 404 -22.73 -5.37 21.37
CA LEU A 404 -23.28 -5.02 20.07
C LEU A 404 -22.23 -5.25 18.98
N ILE A 405 -20.99 -4.80 19.19
CA ILE A 405 -19.90 -5.02 18.25
C ILE A 405 -19.60 -6.51 18.09
N TYR A 406 -19.51 -7.27 19.17
CA TYR A 406 -19.34 -8.72 19.12
C TYR A 406 -20.46 -9.41 18.32
N SER A 407 -21.71 -9.01 18.55
CA SER A 407 -22.86 -9.52 17.78
C SER A 407 -22.68 -9.22 16.30
N ILE A 408 -22.37 -7.98 15.92
CA ILE A 408 -22.14 -7.62 14.51
C ILE A 408 -21.03 -8.48 13.89
N LEU A 409 -19.91 -8.68 14.58
CA LEU A 409 -18.78 -9.47 14.08
C LEU A 409 -19.08 -10.97 13.94
N THR A 410 -19.95 -11.51 14.80
CA THR A 410 -20.28 -12.95 14.82
C THR A 410 -21.48 -13.31 13.98
N THR A 411 -22.44 -12.39 13.81
CA THR A 411 -23.66 -12.61 13.03
C THR A 411 -23.63 -11.90 11.67
N PHE A 412 -22.51 -11.26 11.29
CA PHE A 412 -22.38 -10.56 10.02
C PHE A 412 -22.86 -11.42 8.85
N SER A 413 -23.68 -10.82 7.99
CA SER A 413 -24.21 -11.45 6.78
C SER A 413 -23.83 -10.68 5.53
N MET A 414 -23.65 -11.43 4.44
CA MET A 414 -23.35 -10.87 3.12
C MET A 414 -24.59 -10.31 2.42
N ASP A 415 -25.79 -10.64 2.91
CA ASP A 415 -27.10 -10.28 2.32
C ASP A 415 -27.58 -8.87 2.70
#